data_AF-A0A520EXT9-F1
#
_entry.id   AF-A0A520EXT9-F1
#
_cell.length_a   1.000
_cell.length_b   1.000
_cell.length_c   1.000
_cell.angle_alpha   90.00
_cell.angle_beta   90.00
_cell.angle_gamma   90.00
#
_symmetry.space_group_name_H-M   'P 1'
#
loop_
_entity.id
_entity.type
_entity.pdbx_description
1 polymer ?
#
loop_
_entity_poly.entity_id
_entity_poly.type
_entity_poly.pdbx_seq_one_letter_code
_entity_poly.pdbx_strand_id
1 'polypeptide(L)' 'MRIANIDNRAALVIGEEGSERALDLATASHGRFGPELPAVYDAWNDVTAWAAEQDFSALADDSFPIDRA' A
#
# COMPACT_ATOMS: atom_id res chain seq x y z
N MET A 1 -5.59 -7.24 5.16
CA MET A 1 -4.77 -6.43 4.25
C MET A 1 -5.56 -6.19 2.97
N ARG A 2 -5.52 -4.97 2.43
CA ARG A 2 -6.23 -4.58 1.20
C ARG A 2 -5.23 -3.84 0.30
N ILE A 3 -5.26 -4.10 -0.99
CA ILE A 3 -4.42 -3.41 -1.97
C ILE A 3 -5.28 -2.83 -3.09
N ALA A 4 -4.83 -1.73 -3.66
CA ALA A 4 -5.48 -1.03 -4.75
C ALA A 4 -4.48 -0.77 -5.88
N ASN A 5 -4.98 -0.71 -7.11
CA ASN A 5 -4.26 -0.12 -8.22
C ASN A 5 -4.76 1.31 -8.39
N ILE A 6 -3.87 2.29 -8.18
CA ILE A 6 -4.16 3.72 -8.32
C ILE A 6 -3.14 4.27 -9.31
N ASP A 7 -3.60 4.83 -10.42
CA ASP A 7 -2.74 5.36 -11.49
C ASP A 7 -1.67 4.36 -11.99
N ASN A 8 -2.04 3.08 -12.11
CA ASN A 8 -1.14 1.96 -12.49
C ASN A 8 -0.06 1.64 -11.46
N ARG A 9 -0.23 2.10 -10.21
CA ARG A 9 0.70 1.86 -9.10
C ARG A 9 0.01 1.10 -7.99
N ALA A 10 0.69 0.10 -7.46
CA ALA A 10 0.21 -0.72 -6.37
C ALA A 10 0.28 0.06 -5.05
N ALA A 11 -0.86 0.19 -4.38
CA ALA A 11 -0.97 0.85 -3.10
C ALA A 11 -1.53 -0.09 -2.04
N LEU A 12 -1.01 0.02 -0.82
CA LEU A 12 -1.59 -0.59 0.38
C LEU A 12 -2.71 0.33 0.91
N VAL A 13 -3.89 -0.24 1.14
CA VAL A 13 -5.01 0.47 1.72
C VAL A 13 -4.96 0.32 3.24
N ILE A 14 -4.92 1.45 3.94
CA ILE A 14 -4.88 1.57 5.40
C ILE A 14 -6.04 2.43 5.91
N GLY A 15 -6.31 2.38 7.21
CA GLY A 15 -7.40 3.12 7.85
C GLY A 15 -8.74 2.37 7.85
N GLU A 16 -9.74 2.99 8.49
CA GLU A 16 -11.09 2.44 8.65
C GLU A 16 -11.98 2.73 7.44
N GLU A 17 -13.07 1.97 7.34
CA GLU A 17 -14.04 2.16 6.26
C GLU A 17 -14.61 3.59 6.20
N GLY A 18 -14.52 4.22 5.02
CA GLY A 18 -14.94 5.60 4.82
C GLY A 18 -13.89 6.65 5.19
N SER A 19 -12.72 6.21 5.67
CA SER A 19 -11.56 7.07 5.97
C SER A 19 -10.26 6.48 5.42
N GLU A 20 -10.35 5.60 4.43
CA GLU A 20 -9.17 4.90 3.93
C GLU A 20 -8.19 5.82 3.22
N ARG A 21 -6.93 5.43 3.39
CA ARG A 21 -5.79 6.05 2.73
C ARG A 21 -5.01 4.99 1.97
N ALA A 22 -4.34 5.45 0.92
CA ALA A 22 -3.47 4.65 0.09
C ALA A 22 -2.02 5.02 0.35
N LEU A 23 -1.19 4.02 0.58
CA LEU A 23 0.25 4.13 0.69
C LEU A 23 0.87 3.46 -0.53
N ASP A 24 1.63 4.20 -1.35
CA ASP A 24 2.35 3.64 -2.50
C ASP A 24 3.38 2.62 -2.04
N LEU A 25 3.24 1.36 -2.46
CA LEU A 25 4.10 0.27 -2.03
C LEU A 25 5.55 0.43 -2.51
N ALA A 26 5.78 0.97 -3.70
CA ALA A 26 7.13 1.18 -4.22
C ALA A 26 7.84 2.29 -3.45
N THR A 27 7.13 3.36 -3.09
CA THR A 27 7.71 4.44 -2.28
C THR A 27 7.98 3.97 -0.86
N ALA A 28 6.98 3.40 -0.18
CA ALA A 28 7.08 3.00 1.23
C ALA A 28 8.09 1.87 1.47
N SER A 29 8.30 1.01 0.47
CA SER A 29 9.28 -0.08 0.55
C SER A 29 10.65 0.28 -0.06
N HIS A 30 10.89 1.54 -0.40
CA HIS A 30 12.11 2.01 -1.07
C HIS A 30 12.46 1.21 -2.35
N GLY A 31 11.44 0.89 -3.14
CA GLY A 31 11.56 0.20 -4.43
C GLY A 31 11.61 -1.33 -4.32
N ARG A 32 11.39 -1.91 -3.14
CA ARG A 32 11.39 -3.37 -2.96
C ARG A 32 10.17 -4.05 -3.60
N PHE A 33 9.01 -3.39 -3.63
CA PHE A 33 7.76 -3.94 -4.15
C PHE A 33 7.10 -3.02 -5.17
N GLY A 34 6.57 -3.57 -6.27
CA GLY A 34 5.93 -2.78 -7.33
C GLY A 34 6.94 -1.98 -8.16
N PRO A 35 6.51 -0.89 -8.83
CA PRO A 35 5.22 -0.21 -8.68
C PRO A 35 4.02 -0.95 -9.28
N GLU A 36 4.24 -1.94 -10.13
CA GLU A 36 3.19 -2.65 -10.85
C GLU A 36 2.49 -3.66 -9.94
N LEU A 37 1.15 -3.70 -9.99
CA LEU A 37 0.34 -4.60 -9.16
C LEU A 37 0.71 -6.10 -9.33
N PRO A 38 1.01 -6.62 -10.54
CA PRO A 38 1.44 -8.01 -10.69
C PRO A 38 2.68 -8.37 -9.87
N ALA A 39 3.69 -7.48 -9.80
CA ALA A 39 4.93 -7.73 -9.06
C ALA A 39 4.68 -7.87 -7.54
N VAL A 40 3.65 -7.20 -7.03
CA VAL A 40 3.20 -7.35 -5.63
C VAL A 40 2.61 -8.74 -5.38
N TYR A 41 1.90 -9.31 -6.34
CA TYR A 41 1.36 -10.67 -6.23
C TYR A 41 2.45 -11.74 -6.38
N ASP A 42 3.44 -11.52 -7.24
CA ASP A 42 4.59 -12.42 -7.39
C ASP A 42 5.41 -12.54 -6.09
N ALA A 43 5.49 -11.44 -5.33
CA ALA A 43 6.19 -11.35 -4.04
C ALA A 43 5.25 -11.38 -2.82
N TRP A 44 4.04 -11.93 -2.94
CA TRP A 44 2.96 -11.72 -1.95
C TRP A 44 3.34 -12.07 -0.50
N ASN A 45 4.08 -13.16 -0.28
CA ASN A 45 4.52 -13.55 1.06
C ASN A 45 5.47 -12.51 1.67
N ASP A 46 6.38 -11.94 0.88
CA ASP A 46 7.31 -10.92 1.35
C ASP A 46 6.60 -9.59 1.63
N VAL A 47 5.62 -9.22 0.79
CA VAL A 47 4.83 -8.01 0.98
C VAL A 47 3.99 -8.11 2.25
N THR A 48 3.33 -9.25 2.47
CA THR A 48 2.50 -9.47 3.67
C THR A 48 3.34 -9.51 4.94
N ALA A 49 4.52 -10.13 4.91
CA ALA A 49 5.45 -10.13 6.04
C ALA A 49 5.95 -8.71 6.35
N TRP A 50 6.39 -7.96 5.33
CA TRP A 50 6.82 -6.57 5.48
C TRP A 50 5.69 -5.70 6.05
N ALA A 51 4.48 -5.81 5.51
CA ALA A 51 3.32 -5.03 5.95
C ALA A 51 2.95 -5.32 7.41
N ALA A 52 3.12 -6.56 7.89
CA ALA A 52 2.86 -6.93 9.27
C ALA A 52 3.83 -6.30 10.28
N GLU A 53 5.02 -5.88 9.84
CA GLU A 53 6.04 -5.23 10.67
C GLU A 53 5.94 -3.70 10.67
N GLN A 54 5.11 -3.11 9.80
CA GLN A 54 5.02 -1.66 9.67
C GLN A 54 4.10 -1.04 10.74
N ASP A 55 4.51 0.12 11.24
CA ASP A 55 3.62 1.02 11.96
C ASP A 55 2.96 1.98 10.97
N PHE A 56 1.72 1.65 10.55
CA PHE A 56 0.98 2.47 9.60
C PHE A 56 0.56 3.84 10.14
N SER A 57 0.60 4.05 11.46
CA SER A 57 0.35 5.39 12.01
C SER A 57 1.50 6.35 11.68
N ALA A 58 2.74 5.86 11.65
CA ALA A 58 3.91 6.62 11.26
C ALA A 58 4.00 6.86 9.74
N LEU A 59 3.46 5.93 8.94
CA LEU A 59 3.42 6.03 7.46
C LEU A 59 2.20 6.81 6.94
N ALA A 60 1.31 7.26 7.84
CA ALA A 60 0.09 7.95 7.46
C ALA A 60 0.37 9.29 6.74
N ASP A 61 1.46 9.98 7.10
CA ASP A 61 1.84 11.27 6.49
C ASP A 61 2.24 11.12 5.01
N ASP A 62 2.78 9.97 4.61
CA ASP A 62 3.18 9.65 3.23
C ASP A 62 2.05 9.00 2.41
N SER A 63 0.88 8.80 3.02
CA SER A 63 -0.30 8.24 2.36
C SER A 63 -1.21 9.34 1.82
N PHE A 64 -2.13 9.00 0.92
CA PHE A 64 -3.11 9.93 0.34
C PHE A 64 -4.54 9.39 0.48
N PRO A 65 -5.57 10.26 0.61
CA PRO A 65 -6.95 9.82 0.77
C PRO A 65 -7.44 9.08 -0.48
N ILE A 66 -8.23 8.02 -0.28
CA ILE A 66 -8.93 7.33 -1.37
C ILE A 66 -10.32 7.94 -1.51
N ASP A 67 -10.62 8.54 -2.66
CA ASP A 67 -11.98 8.99 -2.99
C ASP A 67 -12.84 7.79 -3.40
N ARG A 68 -14.08 7.74 -2.89
CA ARG A 68 -15.09 6.70 -3.19
C ARG A 68 -16.34 7.25 -3.86
N ALA A 69 -16.39 8.55 -4.15
CA ALA A 69 -17.54 9.21 -4.74
C ALA A 69 -17.89 8.68 -6.14
#